data_AF-C6HWQ8-F1
#
_entry.id   AF-C6HWQ8-F1
#
_cell.length_a   1.000
_cell.length_b   1.000
_cell.length_c   1.000
_cell.angle_alpha   90.00
_cell.angle_beta   90.00
_cell.angle_gamma   90.00
#
_symmetry.space_group_name_H-M   'P 1'
#
loop_
_entity.id
_entity.type
_entity.pdbx_description
1 polymer ?
#
loop_
_entity_poly.entity_id
_entity_poly.type
_entity_poly.pdbx_seq_one_letter_code
_entity_poly.pdbx_strand_id
1 'polypeptide(L)'
;MYIRESRVKNKKTGAVYVSHQLVETVQTDKGPRNRVLFHLGRLSLDPAQRKTLADLFAARLAGQSSLPGLADPELLAIVESAVRNNKIHQKKRGPKKDPAASRPRGTAVLSPDSLVLSNSRSAGPEIAAYTAWEQLGMDEILLSAGFSRRELRLACAVVIGRLVAPGSDLSTHRWLTSRSSLPEMIGGDLETVGKDPLYAMTDRLWSAKEVIERQLVQNSQALSGSAETVLLYDMSNTYFEGTCRGNDLARRGHSKEKRSDCPLVSFSLVVDRSAVPSQPDRSREPVEPETLVS
;
A
#
# COMPACT_ATOMS: atom_id res chain seq x y z
N MET A 1 17.68 -24.87 1.19
CA MET A 1 17.68 -24.42 -0.23
C MET A 1 19.10 -24.06 -0.62
N TYR A 2 19.47 -24.07 -1.90
CA TYR A 2 20.79 -23.63 -2.37
C TYR A 2 20.74 -23.05 -3.79
N ILE A 3 21.75 -22.27 -4.16
CA ILE A 3 21.93 -21.75 -5.53
C ILE A 3 22.72 -22.77 -6.34
N ARG A 4 22.11 -23.26 -7.43
CA ARG A 4 22.74 -24.17 -8.39
C ARG A 4 23.15 -23.41 -9.65
N GLU A 5 24.37 -23.64 -10.10
CA GLU A 5 24.82 -23.24 -11.43
C GLU A 5 24.39 -24.28 -12.47
N SER A 6 23.85 -23.81 -13.58
CA SER A 6 23.49 -24.62 -14.74
C SER A 6 24.12 -24.00 -15.99
N ARG A 7 24.88 -24.81 -16.73
CA ARG A 7 25.42 -24.41 -18.03
C ARG A 7 24.31 -24.53 -19.07
N VAL A 8 23.90 -23.40 -19.64
CA VAL A 8 22.85 -23.32 -20.64
C VAL A 8 23.46 -22.94 -21.98
N LYS A 9 23.13 -23.68 -23.04
CA LYS A 9 23.53 -23.36 -24.41
C LYS A 9 22.42 -22.58 -25.09
N ASN A 10 22.72 -21.38 -25.58
CA ASN A 10 21.76 -20.59 -26.34
C ASN A 10 21.50 -21.26 -27.70
N LYS A 11 20.24 -21.64 -27.97
CA LYS A 11 19.85 -22.35 -29.19
C LYS A 11 20.00 -21.51 -30.48
N LYS A 12 19.99 -20.17 -30.37
CA LYS A 12 20.08 -19.27 -31.53
C LYS A 12 21.52 -18.84 -31.85
N THR A 13 22.37 -18.67 -30.85
CA THR A 13 23.73 -18.14 -31.01
C THR A 13 24.83 -19.15 -30.70
N GLY A 14 24.48 -20.35 -30.23
CA GLY A 14 25.45 -21.40 -29.86
C GLY A 14 26.27 -21.12 -28.61
N ALA A 15 26.27 -19.88 -28.09
CA ALA A 15 27.04 -19.46 -26.93
C ALA A 15 26.58 -20.17 -25.65
N VAL A 16 27.55 -20.72 -24.90
CA VAL A 16 27.33 -21.38 -23.61
C VAL A 16 27.47 -20.34 -22.50
N TYR A 17 26.51 -20.31 -21.58
CA TYR A 17 26.56 -19.42 -20.45
C TYR A 17 26.15 -20.09 -19.14
N VAL A 18 26.67 -19.56 -18.03
CA VAL A 18 26.29 -20.00 -16.69
C VAL A 18 25.05 -19.24 -16.26
N SER A 19 24.01 -19.98 -15.87
CA SER A 19 22.79 -19.45 -15.28
C SER A 19 22.65 -19.98 -13.85
N HIS A 20 22.12 -19.15 -12.97
CA HIS A 20 21.85 -19.48 -11.57
C HIS A 20 20.38 -19.86 -11.36
N GLN A 21 20.14 -20.85 -10.50
CA GLN A 21 18.81 -21.35 -10.16
C GLN A 21 18.71 -21.55 -8.64
N LEU A 22 17.60 -21.14 -8.02
CA LEU A 22 17.31 -21.50 -6.63
C LEU A 22 16.66 -22.89 -6.60
N VAL A 23 17.26 -23.81 -5.86
CA VAL A 23 16.83 -25.21 -5.77
C VAL A 23 16.53 -25.58 -4.32
N GLU A 24 15.46 -26.34 -4.13
CA GLU A 24 15.07 -26.95 -2.88
C GLU A 24 15.16 -28.47 -3.00
N THR A 25 15.67 -29.13 -1.97
CA THR A 25 15.69 -30.60 -1.88
C THR A 25 14.46 -31.06 -1.13
N VAL A 26 13.58 -31.83 -1.77
CA VAL A 26 12.34 -32.36 -1.21
C VAL A 26 12.49 -33.87 -1.03
N GLN A 27 12.13 -34.39 0.15
CA GLN A 27 12.06 -35.83 0.39
C GLN A 27 10.79 -36.39 -0.26
N THR A 28 10.93 -37.42 -1.09
CA THR A 28 9.81 -38.14 -1.70
C THR A 28 9.91 -39.63 -1.35
N ASP A 29 8.82 -40.39 -1.52
CA ASP A 29 8.80 -41.85 -1.25
C ASP A 29 9.86 -42.63 -2.04
N LYS A 30 10.43 -42.03 -3.10
CA LYS A 30 11.50 -42.57 -3.95
C LYS A 30 12.87 -41.92 -3.69
N GLY A 31 13.06 -41.29 -2.54
CA GLY A 31 14.29 -40.60 -2.14
C GLY A 31 14.28 -39.07 -2.34
N PRO A 32 15.39 -38.39 -2.02
CA PRO A 32 15.51 -36.94 -2.14
C PRO A 32 15.51 -36.51 -3.61
N ARG A 33 14.63 -35.56 -3.95
CA ARG A 33 14.54 -34.96 -5.29
C ARG A 33 14.73 -33.45 -5.24
N ASN A 34 15.40 -32.91 -6.24
CA ASN A 34 15.64 -31.46 -6.37
C ASN A 34 14.51 -30.78 -7.15
N ARG A 35 13.86 -29.80 -6.54
CA ARG A 35 12.82 -28.94 -7.14
C ARG A 35 13.40 -27.55 -7.38
N VAL A 36 13.33 -27.06 -8.62
CA VAL A 36 13.73 -25.68 -8.94
C VAL A 36 12.60 -24.73 -8.54
N LEU A 37 12.91 -23.74 -7.69
CA LEU A 37 11.96 -22.73 -7.23
C LEU A 37 12.00 -21.46 -8.09
N PHE A 38 13.20 -21.00 -8.46
CA PHE A 38 13.41 -19.80 -9.27
C PHE A 38 14.51 -20.00 -10.30
N HIS A 39 14.32 -19.43 -11.50
CA HIS A 39 15.38 -19.24 -12.48
C HIS A 39 15.87 -17.80 -12.36
N LEU A 40 17.11 -17.62 -11.89
CA LEU A 40 17.68 -16.30 -11.57
C LEU A 40 18.48 -15.70 -12.74
N GLY A 41 18.70 -16.47 -13.81
CA GLY A 41 19.43 -16.00 -14.99
C GLY A 41 20.94 -15.87 -14.75
N ARG A 42 21.59 -14.96 -15.48
CA ARG A 42 23.01 -14.66 -15.30
C ARG A 42 23.18 -13.71 -14.12
N LEU A 43 23.89 -14.17 -13.11
CA LEU A 43 24.32 -13.37 -11.97
C LEU A 43 25.83 -13.56 -11.84
N SER A 44 26.57 -12.49 -11.53
CA SER A 44 27.97 -12.56 -11.15
C SER A 44 28.04 -12.67 -9.63
N LEU A 45 28.13 -13.90 -9.11
CA LEU A 45 28.13 -14.17 -7.67
C LEU A 45 29.39 -14.92 -7.27
N ASP A 46 30.02 -14.48 -6.19
CA ASP A 46 31.10 -15.23 -5.55
C ASP A 46 30.56 -16.45 -4.78
N PRO A 47 31.41 -17.47 -4.52
CA PRO A 47 31.06 -18.62 -3.67
C PRO A 47 30.42 -18.27 -2.33
N ALA A 48 30.92 -17.24 -1.64
CA ALA A 48 30.38 -16.80 -0.36
C ALA A 48 28.98 -16.19 -0.50
N GLN A 49 28.77 -15.34 -1.53
CA GLN A 49 27.50 -14.68 -1.79
C GLN A 49 26.38 -15.66 -2.16
N ARG A 50 26.71 -16.84 -2.72
CA ARG A 50 25.72 -17.87 -3.08
C ARG A 50 24.98 -18.44 -1.86
N LYS A 51 25.67 -18.61 -0.73
CA LYS A 51 25.06 -19.08 0.52
C LYS A 51 24.16 -17.98 1.11
N THR A 52 24.70 -16.77 1.24
CA THR A 52 23.94 -15.60 1.71
C THR A 52 22.69 -15.35 0.87
N LEU A 53 22.78 -15.46 -0.46
CA LEU A 53 21.64 -15.31 -1.35
C LEU A 53 20.59 -16.42 -1.15
N ALA A 54 21.01 -17.68 -0.95
CA ALA A 54 20.10 -18.78 -0.65
C ALA A 54 19.37 -18.56 0.68
N ASP A 55 20.07 -18.07 1.70
CA ASP A 55 19.52 -17.77 3.02
C ASP A 55 18.54 -16.59 2.93
N LEU A 56 18.86 -15.53 2.17
CA LEU A 56 17.94 -14.41 1.90
C LEU A 56 16.69 -14.86 1.15
N PHE A 57 16.81 -15.77 0.18
CA PHE A 57 15.64 -16.37 -0.49
C PHE A 57 14.79 -17.20 0.47
N ALA A 58 15.42 -18.01 1.32
CA ALA A 58 14.72 -18.83 2.31
C ALA A 58 13.96 -17.94 3.31
N ALA A 59 14.62 -16.91 3.84
CA ALA A 59 14.01 -15.89 4.70
C ALA A 59 12.81 -15.23 4.00
N ARG A 60 13.01 -14.77 2.76
CA ARG A 60 11.95 -14.07 2.00
C ARG A 60 10.75 -14.95 1.67
N LEU A 61 10.98 -16.23 1.35
CA LEU A 61 9.92 -17.22 1.08
C LEU A 61 9.16 -17.63 2.34
N ALA A 62 9.85 -17.67 3.48
CA ALA A 62 9.22 -17.82 4.80
C ALA A 62 8.49 -16.53 5.26
N GLY A 63 8.46 -15.48 4.42
CA GLY A 63 7.82 -14.20 4.71
C GLY A 63 8.64 -13.28 5.61
N GLN A 64 9.87 -13.63 5.98
CA GLN A 64 10.75 -12.75 6.75
C GLN A 64 11.24 -11.58 5.86
N SER A 65 11.32 -10.40 6.45
CA SER A 65 12.01 -9.23 5.87
C SER A 65 13.36 -9.06 6.56
N SER A 66 14.43 -8.88 5.77
CA SER A 66 15.73 -8.51 6.33
C SER A 66 15.64 -7.13 6.99
N LEU A 67 16.27 -6.97 8.16
CA LEU A 67 16.37 -5.65 8.80
C LEU A 67 17.20 -4.70 7.92
N PRO A 68 16.81 -3.41 7.81
CA PRO A 68 17.56 -2.43 7.04
C PRO A 68 19.02 -2.34 7.51
N GLY A 69 19.98 -2.45 6.59
CA GLY A 69 21.42 -2.28 6.86
C GLY A 69 22.19 -3.55 7.27
N LEU A 70 21.53 -4.70 7.46
CA LEU A 70 22.20 -5.96 7.82
C LEU A 70 22.50 -6.89 6.63
N ALA A 71 21.97 -6.58 5.44
CA ALA A 71 22.15 -7.40 4.25
C ALA A 71 22.60 -6.53 3.07
N ASP A 72 23.39 -7.16 2.18
CA ASP A 72 23.89 -6.54 0.95
C ASP A 72 22.72 -6.06 0.07
N PRO A 73 22.62 -4.75 -0.22
CA PRO A 73 21.55 -4.19 -1.04
C PRO A 73 21.44 -4.83 -2.43
N GLU A 74 22.54 -5.28 -3.03
CA GLU A 74 22.51 -5.90 -4.36
C GLU A 74 21.84 -7.28 -4.32
N LEU A 75 22.15 -8.09 -3.29
CA LEU A 75 21.54 -9.40 -3.11
C LEU A 75 20.04 -9.29 -2.79
N LEU A 76 19.65 -8.28 -1.99
CA LEU A 76 18.24 -8.00 -1.71
C LEU A 76 17.46 -7.63 -2.98
N ALA A 77 18.04 -6.78 -3.85
CA ALA A 77 17.42 -6.41 -5.12
C ALA A 77 17.21 -7.63 -6.05
N ILE A 78 18.15 -8.58 -6.06
CA ILE A 78 18.02 -9.84 -6.80
C ILE A 78 16.87 -10.68 -6.25
N VAL A 79 16.75 -10.81 -4.92
CA VAL A 79 15.66 -11.57 -4.28
C VAL A 79 14.31 -10.94 -4.59
N GLU A 80 14.18 -9.62 -4.42
CA GLU A 80 12.93 -8.91 -4.68
C GLU A 80 12.49 -9.00 -6.15
N SER A 81 13.42 -8.80 -7.09
CA SER A 81 13.12 -8.90 -8.52
C SER A 81 12.70 -10.31 -8.93
N ALA A 82 13.36 -11.35 -8.41
CA ALA A 82 12.99 -12.74 -8.65
C ALA A 82 11.60 -13.10 -8.08
N VAL A 83 11.30 -12.68 -6.85
CA VAL A 83 9.98 -12.90 -6.21
C VAL A 83 8.87 -12.16 -6.97
N ARG A 84 9.11 -10.91 -7.37
CA ARG A 84 8.17 -10.12 -8.18
C ARG A 84 7.87 -10.80 -9.51
N ASN A 85 8.89 -11.27 -10.21
CA ASN A 85 8.75 -11.95 -11.50
C ASN A 85 8.06 -13.33 -11.40
N ASN A 86 8.25 -14.05 -10.28
CA ASN A 86 7.59 -15.34 -10.05
C ASN A 86 6.10 -15.17 -9.68
N LYS A 87 5.73 -14.15 -8.87
CA LYS A 87 4.31 -13.85 -8.61
C LYS A 87 3.53 -13.58 -9.91
N ILE A 88 4.15 -12.93 -10.89
CA ILE A 88 3.57 -12.72 -12.24
C ILE A 88 3.32 -14.05 -12.97
N HIS A 89 4.21 -15.04 -12.83
CA HIS A 89 4.04 -16.38 -13.41
C HIS A 89 3.05 -17.27 -12.63
N GLN A 90 2.95 -17.12 -11.31
CA GLN A 90 1.95 -17.83 -10.50
C GLN A 90 0.52 -17.34 -10.76
N LYS A 91 0.29 -16.07 -11.12
CA LYS A 91 -1.05 -15.61 -11.55
C LYS A 91 -1.60 -16.38 -12.78
N LYS A 92 -0.74 -17.04 -13.59
CA LYS A 92 -1.14 -17.93 -14.70
C LYS A 92 -1.31 -19.40 -14.32
N ARG A 93 -0.83 -19.82 -13.14
CA ARG A 93 -0.99 -21.17 -12.61
C ARG A 93 -1.81 -21.06 -11.33
N GLY A 94 -3.12 -21.24 -11.46
CA GLY A 94 -4.04 -21.25 -10.32
C GLY A 94 -3.51 -22.09 -9.14
N PRO A 95 -3.88 -21.74 -7.90
CA PRO A 95 -3.30 -22.34 -6.72
C PRO A 95 -3.53 -23.86 -6.75
N LYS A 96 -2.45 -24.64 -6.76
CA LYS A 96 -2.54 -26.06 -6.42
C LYS A 96 -2.93 -26.11 -4.95
N LYS A 97 -4.16 -26.55 -4.66
CA LYS A 97 -4.58 -26.94 -3.32
C LYS A 97 -3.59 -27.99 -2.82
N ASP A 98 -2.73 -27.61 -1.88
CA ASP A 98 -2.06 -28.60 -1.05
C ASP A 98 -3.15 -29.40 -0.32
N PRO A 99 -3.01 -30.74 -0.20
CA PRO A 99 -3.96 -31.54 0.53
C PRO A 99 -4.05 -31.00 1.95
N ALA A 100 -5.28 -30.80 2.43
CA ALA A 100 -5.57 -30.26 3.75
C ALA A 100 -4.78 -31.05 4.80
N ALA A 101 -3.68 -30.47 5.30
CA ALA A 101 -2.92 -31.05 6.38
C ALA A 101 -3.86 -31.23 7.57
N SER A 102 -3.99 -32.46 8.06
CA SER A 102 -4.80 -32.78 9.22
C SER A 102 -4.37 -31.87 10.38
N ARG A 103 -5.32 -31.10 10.95
CA ARG A 103 -5.04 -30.32 12.16
C ARG A 103 -4.43 -31.25 13.21
N PRO A 104 -3.20 -31.02 13.67
CA PRO A 104 -2.61 -31.85 14.71
C PRO A 104 -3.49 -31.74 15.95
N ARG A 105 -3.93 -32.88 16.49
CA ARG A 105 -4.68 -32.95 17.76
C ARG A 105 -3.67 -33.05 18.90
N GLY A 106 -3.75 -32.14 19.88
CA GLY A 106 -2.89 -32.08 21.05
C GLY A 106 -2.42 -30.67 21.38
N THR A 107 -1.75 -30.50 22.53
CA THR A 107 -1.12 -29.24 22.93
C THR A 107 0.24 -29.12 22.24
N ALA A 108 0.40 -28.15 21.34
CA ALA A 108 1.68 -27.89 20.69
C ALA A 108 2.65 -27.25 21.68
N VAL A 109 3.74 -27.95 22.01
CA VAL A 109 4.87 -27.36 22.73
C VAL A 109 5.73 -26.64 21.70
N LEU A 110 5.69 -25.31 21.70
CA LEU A 110 6.50 -24.47 20.83
C LEU A 110 7.80 -24.10 21.54
N SER A 111 8.94 -24.30 20.86
CA SER A 111 10.21 -23.76 21.34
C SER A 111 10.27 -22.26 21.02
N PRO A 112 10.63 -21.37 21.95
CA PRO A 112 10.85 -19.96 21.66
C PRO A 112 11.86 -19.74 20.52
N ASP A 113 12.89 -20.59 20.43
CA ASP A 113 13.93 -20.53 19.40
C ASP A 113 13.42 -20.96 18.01
N SER A 114 12.24 -21.59 17.95
CA SER A 114 11.57 -21.97 16.70
C SER A 114 10.65 -20.86 16.16
N LEU A 115 10.46 -19.77 16.91
CA LEU A 115 9.59 -18.68 16.49
C LEU A 115 10.28 -17.83 15.42
N VAL A 116 9.61 -17.72 14.29
CA VAL A 116 10.04 -16.91 13.14
C VAL A 116 9.03 -15.80 12.93
N LEU A 117 9.51 -14.55 12.97
CA LEU A 117 8.73 -13.38 12.57
C LEU A 117 8.69 -13.29 11.04
N SER A 118 7.50 -13.35 10.47
CA SER A 118 7.27 -13.17 9.04
C SER A 118 6.18 -12.12 8.82
N ASN A 119 6.30 -11.35 7.74
CA ASN A 119 5.37 -10.32 7.31
C ASN A 119 5.00 -9.33 8.43
N SER A 120 6.00 -8.75 9.09
CA SER A 120 5.77 -7.72 10.11
C SER A 120 5.10 -6.50 9.48
N ARG A 121 3.87 -6.22 9.92
CA ARG A 121 3.00 -5.15 9.42
C ARG A 121 2.44 -4.33 10.58
N SER A 122 2.19 -3.05 10.35
CA SER A 122 1.46 -2.17 11.27
C SER A 122 -0.04 -2.45 11.22
N ALA A 123 -0.68 -2.38 12.38
CA ALA A 123 -2.13 -2.55 12.52
C ALA A 123 -2.80 -1.48 13.39
N GLY A 124 -2.09 -0.84 14.33
CA GLY A 124 -2.70 0.09 15.29
C GLY A 124 -3.39 1.29 14.62
N PRO A 125 -2.64 2.14 13.90
CA PRO A 125 -3.22 3.27 13.17
C PRO A 125 -4.25 2.84 12.11
N GLU A 126 -4.02 1.70 11.44
CA GLU A 126 -4.93 1.12 10.46
C GLU A 126 -6.29 0.78 11.07
N ILE A 127 -6.30 0.12 12.24
CA ILE A 127 -7.52 -0.24 12.97
C ILE A 127 -8.28 1.02 13.38
N ALA A 128 -7.60 2.02 13.93
CA ALA A 128 -8.23 3.28 14.32
C ALA A 128 -8.88 3.97 13.12
N ALA A 129 -8.15 4.07 12.01
CA ALA A 129 -8.63 4.69 10.78
C ALA A 129 -9.78 3.91 10.12
N TYR A 130 -9.70 2.58 10.10
CA TYR A 130 -10.76 1.73 9.55
C TYR A 130 -12.02 1.76 10.42
N THR A 131 -11.86 1.80 11.75
CA THR A 131 -13.01 1.99 12.67
C THR A 131 -13.71 3.32 12.39
N ALA A 132 -12.96 4.40 12.21
CA ALA A 132 -13.53 5.69 11.85
C ALA A 132 -14.23 5.65 10.48
N TRP A 133 -13.64 4.97 9.49
CA TRP A 133 -14.25 4.74 8.19
C TRP A 133 -15.63 4.06 8.30
N GLU A 134 -15.75 3.03 9.13
CA GLU A 134 -17.01 2.33 9.39
C GLU A 134 -18.02 3.23 10.11
N GLN A 135 -17.60 3.95 11.16
CA GLN A 135 -18.47 4.86 11.92
C GLN A 135 -19.03 6.00 11.06
N LEU A 136 -18.26 6.46 10.07
CA LEU A 136 -18.68 7.51 9.14
C LEU A 136 -19.58 6.99 8.01
N GLY A 137 -19.83 5.68 7.92
CA GLY A 137 -20.67 5.10 6.87
C GLY A 137 -20.10 5.29 5.46
N MET A 138 -18.76 5.27 5.33
CA MET A 138 -18.09 5.59 4.07
C MET A 138 -18.43 4.60 2.95
N ASP A 139 -18.67 3.34 3.27
CA ASP A 139 -19.05 2.32 2.29
C ASP A 139 -20.42 2.66 1.66
N GLU A 140 -21.41 3.04 2.48
CA GLU A 140 -22.73 3.45 2.03
C GLU A 140 -22.67 4.72 1.19
N ILE A 141 -21.87 5.71 1.62
CA ILE A 141 -21.66 6.96 0.89
C ILE A 141 -21.14 6.66 -0.51
N LEU A 142 -20.07 5.87 -0.61
CA LEU A 142 -19.44 5.56 -1.89
C LEU A 142 -20.31 4.65 -2.76
N LEU A 143 -21.06 3.70 -2.19
CA LEU A 143 -22.04 2.91 -2.93
C LEU A 143 -23.13 3.80 -3.54
N SER A 144 -23.65 4.77 -2.78
CA SER A 144 -24.64 5.73 -3.27
C SER A 144 -24.10 6.62 -4.40
N ALA A 145 -22.79 6.90 -4.37
CA ALA A 145 -22.07 7.61 -5.42
C ALA A 145 -21.69 6.72 -6.63
N GLY A 146 -22.14 5.46 -6.65
CA GLY A 146 -21.95 4.54 -7.78
C GLY A 146 -20.59 3.84 -7.81
N PHE A 147 -19.94 3.66 -6.67
CA PHE A 147 -18.71 2.88 -6.56
C PHE A 147 -19.05 1.39 -6.45
N SER A 148 -18.26 0.53 -7.10
CA SER A 148 -18.34 -0.92 -6.92
C SER A 148 -17.67 -1.35 -5.62
N ARG A 149 -18.01 -2.54 -5.10
CA ARG A 149 -17.35 -3.14 -3.91
C ARG A 149 -15.83 -3.29 -4.05
N ARG A 150 -15.32 -3.38 -5.28
CA ARG A 150 -13.86 -3.39 -5.51
C ARG A 150 -13.28 -1.99 -5.33
N GLU A 151 -13.97 -0.98 -5.81
CA GLU A 151 -13.57 0.42 -5.67
C GLU A 151 -13.67 0.91 -4.24
N LEU A 152 -14.65 0.46 -3.44
CA LEU A 152 -14.73 0.77 -2.00
C LEU A 152 -13.42 0.44 -1.28
N ARG A 153 -12.90 -0.77 -1.50
CA ARG A 153 -11.66 -1.26 -0.90
C ARG A 153 -10.45 -0.43 -1.32
N LEU A 154 -10.40 -0.04 -2.59
CA LEU A 154 -9.34 0.84 -3.10
C LEU A 154 -9.45 2.25 -2.51
N ALA A 155 -10.66 2.81 -2.45
CA ALA A 155 -10.94 4.11 -1.84
C ALA A 155 -10.52 4.11 -0.36
N CYS A 156 -10.93 3.10 0.39
CA CYS A 156 -10.55 2.89 1.78
C CYS A 156 -9.02 2.86 1.94
N ALA A 157 -8.32 2.06 1.12
CA ALA A 157 -6.86 1.98 1.15
C ALA A 157 -6.17 3.32 0.84
N VAL A 158 -6.71 4.07 -0.11
CA VAL A 158 -6.18 5.37 -0.54
C VAL A 158 -6.40 6.46 0.51
N VAL A 159 -7.57 6.50 1.13
CA VAL A 159 -7.92 7.47 2.18
C VAL A 159 -7.17 7.17 3.47
N ILE A 160 -7.22 5.93 3.95
CA ILE A 160 -6.50 5.51 5.16
C ILE A 160 -4.98 5.65 4.96
N GLY A 161 -4.47 5.35 3.77
CA GLY A 161 -3.06 5.55 3.47
C GLY A 161 -2.62 7.01 3.60
N ARG A 162 -3.45 7.97 3.19
CA ARG A 162 -3.18 9.41 3.38
C ARG A 162 -3.23 9.84 4.85
N LEU A 163 -4.07 9.18 5.66
CA LEU A 163 -4.20 9.47 7.09
C LEU A 163 -3.04 8.86 7.92
N VAL A 164 -2.69 7.61 7.65
CA VAL A 164 -1.74 6.83 8.46
C VAL A 164 -0.28 7.05 8.02
N ALA A 165 -0.05 7.15 6.71
CA ALA A 165 1.29 7.26 6.12
C ALA A 165 1.30 8.29 4.99
N PRO A 166 1.09 9.59 5.32
CA PRO A 166 0.95 10.65 4.33
C PRO A 166 2.14 10.70 3.37
N GLY A 167 1.85 10.80 2.07
CA GLY A 167 2.85 10.80 1.01
C GLY A 167 2.19 10.77 -0.37
N SER A 168 3.00 10.54 -1.40
CA SER A 168 2.49 10.37 -2.77
C SER A 168 1.70 9.05 -2.92
N ASP A 169 0.88 8.94 -3.95
CA ASP A 169 0.16 7.69 -4.27
C ASP A 169 1.12 6.50 -4.44
N LEU A 170 2.34 6.73 -4.92
CA LEU A 170 3.39 5.70 -4.96
C LEU A 170 3.87 5.31 -3.55
N SER A 171 3.98 6.28 -2.64
CA SER A 171 4.27 6.00 -1.22
C SER A 171 3.14 5.18 -0.60
N THR A 172 1.88 5.55 -0.85
CA THR A 172 0.70 4.80 -0.40
C THR A 172 0.70 3.38 -0.94
N HIS A 173 1.02 3.17 -2.23
CA HIS A 173 1.17 1.83 -2.82
C HIS A 173 2.21 0.98 -2.08
N ARG A 174 3.39 1.56 -1.81
CA ARG A 174 4.47 0.86 -1.09
C ARG A 174 4.07 0.55 0.34
N TRP A 175 3.48 1.50 1.05
CA TRP A 175 2.99 1.31 2.41
C TRP A 175 1.93 0.18 2.46
N LEU A 176 0.92 0.23 1.60
CA LEU A 176 -0.16 -0.76 1.53
C LEU A 176 0.35 -2.18 1.27
N THR A 177 1.34 -2.33 0.38
CA THR A 177 1.82 -3.66 -0.06
C THR A 177 2.95 -4.24 0.79
N SER A 178 3.59 -3.46 1.65
CA SER A 178 4.79 -3.90 2.39
C SER A 178 4.79 -3.63 3.89
N ARG A 179 3.96 -2.71 4.38
CA ARG A 179 4.00 -2.27 5.78
C ARG A 179 2.64 -2.34 6.47
N SER A 180 1.55 -2.13 5.75
CA SER A 180 0.21 -2.06 6.35
C SER A 180 -0.46 -3.43 6.40
N SER A 181 -1.15 -3.72 7.51
CA SER A 181 -2.09 -4.85 7.64
C SER A 181 -3.51 -4.52 7.17
N LEU A 182 -3.73 -3.31 6.64
CA LEU A 182 -5.02 -2.90 6.13
C LEU A 182 -5.60 -3.88 5.09
N PRO A 183 -4.84 -4.44 4.12
CA PRO A 183 -5.35 -5.43 3.17
C PRO A 183 -6.04 -6.64 3.81
N GLU A 184 -5.54 -7.11 4.95
CA GLU A 184 -6.12 -8.22 5.71
C GLU A 184 -7.45 -7.84 6.37
N MET A 185 -7.63 -6.57 6.72
CA MET A 185 -8.84 -6.05 7.36
C MET A 185 -9.98 -5.83 6.34
N ILE A 186 -9.70 -5.10 5.26
CA ILE A 186 -10.70 -4.80 4.20
C ILE A 186 -10.93 -5.98 3.24
N GLY A 187 -10.01 -6.94 3.25
CA GLY A 187 -10.02 -8.11 2.38
C GLY A 187 -9.83 -7.78 0.89
N GLY A 188 -9.89 -8.84 0.08
CA GLY A 188 -9.66 -8.75 -1.38
C GLY A 188 -8.18 -8.76 -1.77
N ASP A 189 -7.90 -8.74 -3.07
CA ASP A 189 -6.54 -8.86 -3.63
C ASP A 189 -5.82 -7.50 -3.69
N LEU A 190 -5.82 -6.76 -2.57
CA LEU A 190 -5.13 -5.47 -2.46
C LEU A 190 -3.62 -5.63 -2.30
N GLU A 191 -3.15 -6.76 -1.77
CA GLU A 191 -1.72 -7.04 -1.64
C GLU A 191 -0.99 -7.11 -2.99
N THR A 192 -1.72 -7.43 -4.06
CA THR A 192 -1.18 -7.51 -5.43
C THR A 192 -1.68 -6.40 -6.34
N VAL A 193 -2.30 -5.36 -5.77
CA VAL A 193 -2.75 -4.20 -6.54
C VAL A 193 -1.55 -3.51 -7.19
N GLY A 194 -1.71 -3.17 -8.47
CA GLY A 194 -0.78 -2.27 -9.14
C GLY A 194 -0.88 -0.85 -8.57
N LYS A 195 0.06 0.02 -8.96
CA LYS A 195 0.02 1.43 -8.57
C LYS A 195 -1.11 2.21 -9.29
N ASP A 196 -1.37 1.91 -10.55
CA ASP A 196 -2.28 2.69 -11.40
C ASP A 196 -3.72 2.75 -10.89
N PRO A 197 -4.31 1.67 -10.35
CA PRO A 197 -5.63 1.73 -9.70
C PRO A 197 -5.71 2.68 -8.51
N LEU A 198 -4.61 2.89 -7.76
CA LEU A 198 -4.59 3.83 -6.64
C LEU A 198 -4.59 5.28 -7.14
N TYR A 199 -3.85 5.57 -8.21
CA TYR A 199 -3.88 6.88 -8.87
C TYR A 199 -5.28 7.21 -9.41
N ALA A 200 -5.86 6.28 -10.18
CA ALA A 200 -7.21 6.47 -10.73
C ALA A 200 -8.29 6.61 -9.65
N MET A 201 -8.09 5.99 -8.48
CA MET A 201 -9.03 6.09 -7.37
C MET A 201 -9.08 7.50 -6.77
N THR A 202 -7.96 8.22 -6.72
CA THR A 202 -7.95 9.61 -6.27
C THR A 202 -8.82 10.49 -7.17
N ASP A 203 -8.69 10.34 -8.49
CA ASP A 203 -9.53 11.07 -9.46
C ASP A 203 -11.00 10.67 -9.36
N ARG A 204 -11.27 9.37 -9.12
CA ARG A 204 -12.62 8.86 -8.95
C ARG A 204 -13.29 9.42 -7.71
N LEU A 205 -12.59 9.46 -6.57
CA LEU A 205 -13.05 10.11 -5.35
C LEU A 205 -13.35 11.59 -5.57
N TRP A 206 -12.47 12.28 -6.30
CA TRP A 206 -12.67 13.68 -6.66
C TRP A 206 -13.93 13.90 -7.51
N SER A 207 -14.22 13.02 -8.46
CA SER A 207 -15.41 13.14 -9.32
C SER A 207 -16.74 13.00 -8.58
N ALA A 208 -16.73 12.44 -7.37
CA ALA A 208 -17.92 12.26 -6.52
C ALA A 208 -17.88 13.15 -5.26
N LYS A 209 -16.98 14.13 -5.23
CA LYS A 209 -16.69 14.98 -4.07
C LYS A 209 -17.95 15.57 -3.45
N GLU A 210 -18.84 16.17 -4.22
CA GLU A 210 -20.02 16.87 -3.70
C GLU A 210 -20.99 15.92 -2.98
N VAL A 211 -21.11 14.69 -3.46
CA VAL A 211 -21.94 13.64 -2.84
C VAL A 211 -21.29 13.15 -1.56
N ILE A 212 -19.98 12.91 -1.61
CA ILE A 212 -19.20 12.42 -0.48
C ILE A 212 -19.21 13.45 0.66
N GLU A 213 -18.85 14.70 0.38
CA GLU A 213 -18.78 15.77 1.39
C GLU A 213 -20.15 16.00 2.05
N ARG A 214 -21.22 16.05 1.26
CA ARG A 214 -22.57 16.27 1.80
C ARG A 214 -23.00 15.16 2.77
N GLN A 215 -22.84 13.90 2.39
CA GLN A 215 -23.25 12.79 3.24
C GLN A 215 -22.31 12.60 4.43
N LEU A 216 -21.02 12.88 4.26
CA LEU A 216 -20.06 12.82 5.34
C LEU A 216 -20.37 13.84 6.44
N VAL A 217 -20.74 15.07 6.06
CA VAL A 217 -21.22 16.09 7.01
C VAL A 217 -22.46 15.59 7.77
N GLN A 218 -23.45 15.04 7.06
CA GLN A 218 -24.67 14.50 7.67
C GLN A 218 -24.37 13.37 8.67
N ASN A 219 -23.55 12.40 8.28
CA ASN A 219 -23.18 11.27 9.14
C ASN A 219 -22.36 11.73 10.35
N SER A 220 -21.46 12.69 10.15
CA SER A 220 -20.63 13.22 11.24
C SER A 220 -21.46 14.01 12.25
N GLN A 221 -22.44 14.79 11.80
CA GLN A 221 -23.40 15.50 12.67
C GLN A 221 -24.28 14.52 13.45
N ALA A 222 -24.74 13.45 12.81
CA ALA A 222 -25.50 12.41 13.48
C ALA A 222 -24.67 11.69 14.57
N LEU A 223 -23.37 11.51 14.33
CA LEU A 223 -22.46 10.89 15.29
C LEU A 223 -22.13 11.83 16.47
N SER A 224 -21.99 13.15 16.22
CA SER A 224 -21.64 14.11 17.27
C SER A 224 -22.83 14.51 18.14
N GLY A 225 -24.06 14.37 17.63
CA GLY A 225 -25.29 14.73 18.34
C GLY A 225 -25.41 16.22 18.68
N SER A 226 -24.54 17.06 18.10
CA SER A 226 -24.48 18.49 18.41
C SER A 226 -25.46 19.27 17.55
N ALA A 227 -26.27 20.11 18.20
CA ALA A 227 -27.27 20.94 17.56
C ALA A 227 -27.00 22.41 17.87
N GLU A 228 -25.80 22.98 17.57
CA GLU A 228 -25.59 24.43 17.76
C GLU A 228 -24.37 25.10 17.11
N THR A 229 -24.48 26.44 17.09
CA THR A 229 -24.09 27.49 16.13
C THR A 229 -22.68 28.08 16.31
N VAL A 230 -21.72 27.34 16.88
CA VAL A 230 -20.33 27.83 16.95
C VAL A 230 -19.54 27.25 15.78
N LEU A 231 -19.26 28.10 14.80
CA LEU A 231 -18.45 27.77 13.63
C LEU A 231 -17.03 28.30 13.85
N LEU A 232 -16.09 27.38 14.05
CA LEU A 232 -14.67 27.68 14.04
C LEU A 232 -14.20 27.72 12.59
N TYR A 233 -13.64 28.86 12.21
CA TYR A 233 -13.13 29.11 10.87
C TYR A 233 -11.63 29.30 10.93
N ASP A 234 -10.89 28.51 10.15
CA ASP A 234 -9.46 28.75 9.91
C ASP A 234 -9.15 28.77 8.42
N MET A 235 -8.23 29.66 8.06
CA MET A 235 -7.72 29.82 6.70
C MET A 235 -6.29 29.37 6.62
N SER A 236 -6.04 28.39 5.75
CA SER A 236 -4.70 27.89 5.49
C SER A 236 -4.33 28.06 4.02
N ASN A 237 -3.03 28.08 3.75
CA ASN A 237 -2.50 28.05 2.40
C ASN A 237 -1.41 27.00 2.28
N THR A 238 -1.30 26.42 1.10
CA THR A 238 -0.19 25.54 0.73
C THR A 238 0.31 25.92 -0.65
N TYR A 239 1.47 25.40 -1.04
CA TYR A 239 2.11 25.69 -2.32
C TYR A 239 2.34 24.44 -3.14
N PHE A 240 2.41 24.62 -4.44
CA PHE A 240 2.78 23.55 -5.35
C PHE A 240 4.22 23.73 -5.83
N GLU A 241 4.99 22.65 -5.84
CA GLU A 241 6.35 22.65 -6.42
C GLU A 241 6.34 22.60 -7.96
N GLY A 242 5.19 22.30 -8.57
CA GLY A 242 5.00 22.23 -10.01
C GLY A 242 4.50 23.53 -10.63
N THR A 243 4.29 23.51 -11.95
CA THR A 243 3.83 24.69 -12.70
C THR A 243 2.33 24.98 -12.58
N CYS A 244 1.53 23.99 -12.14
CA CYS A 244 0.07 24.10 -11.98
C CYS A 244 -0.69 24.68 -13.19
N ARG A 245 -0.20 24.40 -14.40
CA ARG A 245 -0.86 24.85 -15.63
C ARG A 245 -2.28 24.27 -15.71
N GLY A 246 -3.28 25.15 -15.84
CA GLY A 246 -4.70 24.78 -15.88
C GLY A 246 -5.39 24.63 -14.52
N ASN A 247 -4.72 24.97 -13.41
CA ASN A 247 -5.37 25.08 -12.12
C ASN A 247 -5.72 26.54 -11.81
N ASP A 248 -6.99 26.90 -11.98
CA ASP A 248 -7.50 28.27 -11.77
C ASP A 248 -7.42 28.72 -10.30
N LEU A 249 -7.25 27.80 -9.35
CA LEU A 249 -7.09 28.09 -7.93
C LEU A 249 -5.64 28.39 -7.54
N ALA A 250 -4.67 28.07 -8.41
CA ALA A 250 -3.25 28.18 -8.11
C ALA A 250 -2.71 29.57 -8.47
N ARG A 251 -2.38 30.41 -7.49
CA ARG A 251 -1.84 31.77 -7.71
C ARG A 251 -0.63 32.05 -6.85
N ARG A 252 0.35 32.80 -7.38
CA ARG A 252 1.46 33.32 -6.58
C ARG A 252 0.93 34.39 -5.61
N GLY A 253 1.38 34.34 -4.37
CA GLY A 253 0.94 35.25 -3.32
C GLY A 253 1.86 35.21 -2.11
N HIS A 254 1.39 35.79 -1.01
CA HIS A 254 2.15 35.84 0.23
C HIS A 254 2.11 34.49 0.96
N SER A 255 3.18 33.71 0.86
CA SER A 255 3.35 32.42 1.54
C SER A 255 3.90 32.61 2.94
N LYS A 256 3.31 31.96 3.96
CA LYS A 256 3.87 31.90 5.33
C LYS A 256 5.24 31.20 5.34
N GLU A 257 5.48 30.30 4.40
CA GLU A 257 6.75 29.58 4.20
C GLU A 257 7.74 30.31 3.28
N LYS A 258 7.44 31.56 2.90
CA LYS A 258 8.29 32.40 2.03
C LYS A 258 8.60 31.79 0.64
N ARG A 259 7.75 30.89 0.14
CA ARG A 259 7.83 30.30 -1.20
C ARG A 259 7.14 31.17 -2.27
N SER A 260 7.71 32.35 -2.54
CA SER A 260 7.19 33.27 -3.57
C SER A 260 7.43 32.78 -5.01
N ASP A 261 8.30 31.77 -5.17
CA ASP A 261 8.60 31.07 -6.41
C ASP A 261 7.45 30.15 -6.86
N CYS A 262 6.64 29.68 -5.91
CA CYS A 262 5.61 28.66 -6.13
C CYS A 262 4.20 29.26 -6.19
N PRO A 263 3.30 28.72 -7.03
CA PRO A 263 1.89 29.03 -6.93
C PRO A 263 1.30 28.42 -5.66
N LEU A 264 0.38 29.15 -5.04
CA LEU A 264 -0.31 28.81 -3.80
C LEU A 264 -1.76 28.43 -4.08
N VAL A 265 -2.33 27.60 -3.20
CA VAL A 265 -3.78 27.45 -3.06
C VAL A 265 -4.14 27.73 -1.61
N SER A 266 -5.16 28.57 -1.43
CA SER A 266 -5.77 28.83 -0.14
C SER A 266 -7.01 27.95 0.01
N PHE A 267 -7.25 27.50 1.22
CA PHE A 267 -8.46 26.77 1.57
C PHE A 267 -8.86 27.15 2.99
N SER A 268 -10.15 27.06 3.25
CA SER A 268 -10.67 27.24 4.59
C SER A 268 -11.34 25.97 5.07
N LEU A 269 -11.35 25.83 6.39
CA LEU A 269 -12.08 24.78 7.06
C LEU A 269 -13.01 25.44 8.07
N VAL A 270 -14.29 25.11 7.97
CA VAL A 270 -15.28 25.47 8.96
C VAL A 270 -15.64 24.20 9.72
N VAL A 271 -15.51 24.22 11.04
CA VAL A 271 -15.93 23.11 11.91
C VAL A 271 -16.84 23.60 13.01
N ASP A 272 -17.70 22.71 13.53
CA ASP A 272 -18.45 22.99 14.74
C ASP A 272 -17.56 22.86 16.01
N ARG A 273 -18.14 23.11 17.18
CA ARG A 273 -17.46 22.93 18.48
C ARG A 273 -16.95 21.50 18.71
N SER A 274 -17.59 20.51 18.12
CA SER A 274 -17.22 19.09 18.19
C SER A 274 -16.16 18.70 17.14
N ALA A 275 -15.59 19.69 16.44
CA ALA A 275 -14.65 19.52 15.34
C ALA A 275 -15.23 18.74 14.14
N VAL A 276 -16.56 18.71 14.00
CA VAL A 276 -17.23 18.16 12.81
C VAL A 276 -17.19 19.20 11.69
N PRO A 277 -16.72 18.85 10.48
CA PRO A 277 -16.75 19.76 9.35
C PRO A 277 -18.17 20.22 9.04
N SER A 278 -18.37 21.52 8.88
CA SER A 278 -19.47 22.03 8.07
C SER A 278 -19.01 22.12 6.61
N GLN A 279 -19.95 22.33 5.67
CA GLN A 279 -19.67 22.25 4.24
C GLN A 279 -18.37 23.01 3.85
N PRO A 280 -17.39 22.35 3.18
CA PRO A 280 -16.12 22.99 2.86
C PRO A 280 -16.31 24.04 1.76
N ASP A 281 -16.02 25.31 2.06
CA ASP A 281 -15.94 26.37 1.06
C ASP A 281 -14.50 26.46 0.50
N ARG A 282 -14.38 26.62 -0.81
CA ARG A 282 -13.10 26.74 -1.50
C ARG A 282 -13.14 27.98 -2.38
N SER A 283 -12.72 29.10 -1.81
CA SER A 283 -12.69 30.40 -2.47
C SER A 283 -11.35 30.66 -3.17
N ARG A 284 -11.40 31.46 -4.24
CA ARG A 284 -10.23 31.91 -5.02
C ARG A 284 -9.33 32.90 -4.27
N GLU A 285 -9.88 33.51 -3.22
CA GLU A 285 -9.24 34.51 -2.36
C GLU A 285 -9.54 34.15 -0.91
N PRO A 286 -8.80 34.68 0.07
CA PRO A 286 -9.18 34.55 1.47
C PRO A 286 -10.42 35.40 1.74
N VAL A 287 -11.58 34.89 1.31
CA VAL A 287 -12.89 35.48 1.51
C VAL A 287 -13.55 34.68 2.63
N GLU A 288 -14.29 35.35 3.50
CA GLU A 288 -15.19 34.66 4.43
C GLU A 288 -16.09 33.72 3.63
N PRO A 289 -16.27 32.47 4.08
CA PRO A 289 -17.03 31.49 3.34
C PRO A 289 -18.48 31.96 3.23
N GLU A 290 -19.08 31.80 2.05
CA GLU A 290 -20.47 32.22 1.81
C GLU A 290 -21.45 31.51 2.76
N THR A 291 -21.05 30.36 3.30
CA THR A 291 -21.77 29.56 4.29
C THR A 291 -21.88 30.20 5.68
N LEU A 292 -21.16 31.29 5.97
CA LEU A 292 -21.32 32.06 7.22
C LEU A 292 -22.39 33.17 7.13
N VAL A 293 -22.96 33.41 5.95
CA VAL A 293 -23.85 34.57 5.69
C VAL A 293 -25.33 34.18 5.59
N SER A 294 -25.72 32.93 5.89
CA SER A 294 -27.12 32.48 5.92
C SER A 294 -27.69 32.26 7.31
#